data_AF-A0A2P2E3W2-F1
#
_entry.id   AF-A0A2P2E3W2-F1
#
_cell.length_a   1.000
_cell.length_b   1.000
_cell.length_c   1.000
_cell.angle_alpha   90.00
_cell.angle_beta   90.00
_cell.angle_gamma   90.00
#
_symmetry.space_group_name_H-M   'P 1'
#
loop_
_entity.id
_entity.type
_entity.pdbx_description
1 polymer ?
#
loop_
_entity_poly.entity_id
_entity_poly.type
_entity_poly.pdbx_seq_one_letter_code
_entity_poly.pdbx_strand_id
1 'polypeptide(L)'
;MLFAQTNRVRESSDLQTLYDMLKSSGQNKTRQSFLKKHTKHIFPLEDAECSIKTKNDDGLVRYFTLQCGSNEVEGLINYASDQKKLKTKLSGFQLVAWEKIGNQKYLRIRVHGFESQVGSITKESKDIVPIALRQKKQKEKDFTKDINENLQYFKSLAYNSKRRKEAVTDLEIFFDKTCPLVFKEVDQSFYWDKTIAYTFEISCVKDTSYSLVKIPGGRDGKLNVSNKAMPIPQKGETFYAMLRMRKITDEQAYWDDFKLYYE
;
A
#
# COMPACT_ATOMS: atom_id res chain seq x y z
N MET A 1 -41.74 -52.95 9.79
CA MET A 1 -41.34 -52.74 8.38
C MET A 1 -40.53 -51.46 8.31
N LEU A 2 -39.39 -51.54 7.65
CA LEU A 2 -38.30 -50.57 7.66
C LEU A 2 -38.70 -49.25 7.00
N PHE A 3 -38.29 -48.14 7.64
CA PHE A 3 -38.40 -46.80 7.12
C PHE A 3 -37.50 -46.65 5.87
N ALA A 4 -38.13 -46.31 4.74
CA ALA A 4 -37.42 -45.91 3.53
C ALA A 4 -36.79 -44.53 3.77
N GLN A 5 -35.48 -44.50 4.05
CA GLN A 5 -34.69 -43.29 4.00
C GLN A 5 -34.47 -42.92 2.52
N THR A 6 -35.21 -41.93 2.04
CA THR A 6 -34.92 -41.26 0.78
C THR A 6 -33.57 -40.57 0.89
N ASN A 7 -32.55 -41.11 0.23
CA ASN A 7 -31.26 -40.45 0.00
C ASN A 7 -31.50 -39.15 -0.76
N ARG A 8 -31.65 -38.04 -0.04
CA ARG A 8 -31.45 -36.71 -0.59
C ARG A 8 -29.98 -36.61 -0.98
N VAL A 9 -29.71 -36.55 -2.28
CA VAL A 9 -28.44 -36.03 -2.79
C VAL A 9 -28.31 -34.64 -2.20
N ARG A 10 -27.47 -34.48 -1.16
CA ARG A 10 -27.18 -33.17 -0.57
C ARG A 10 -26.49 -32.36 -1.65
N GLU A 11 -27.17 -31.34 -2.16
CA GLU A 11 -26.51 -30.30 -2.96
C GLU A 11 -25.33 -29.78 -2.13
N SER A 12 -24.12 -29.88 -2.67
CA SER A 12 -22.91 -29.43 -1.98
C SER A 12 -23.04 -27.94 -1.69
N SER A 13 -22.87 -27.54 -0.43
CA SER A 13 -22.95 -26.13 -0.07
C SER A 13 -21.88 -25.30 -0.79
N ASP A 14 -22.14 -24.01 -0.97
CA ASP A 14 -21.22 -23.09 -1.64
C ASP A 14 -19.85 -23.05 -0.94
N LEU A 15 -19.83 -23.13 0.39
CA LEU A 15 -18.59 -23.16 1.16
C LEU A 15 -17.88 -24.50 1.07
N GLN A 16 -18.59 -25.63 1.02
CA GLN A 16 -17.97 -26.95 0.80
C GLN A 16 -17.25 -26.99 -0.56
N THR A 17 -17.88 -26.41 -1.58
CA THR A 17 -17.28 -26.31 -2.92
C THR A 17 -16.03 -25.42 -2.92
N LEU A 18 -16.04 -24.31 -2.15
CA LEU A 18 -14.88 -23.45 -1.97
C LEU A 18 -13.76 -24.16 -1.21
N TYR A 19 -14.09 -24.94 -0.18
CA TYR A 19 -13.16 -25.74 0.60
C TYR A 19 -12.42 -26.76 -0.26
N ASP A 20 -13.15 -27.54 -1.06
CA ASP A 20 -12.57 -28.54 -1.96
C ASP A 20 -11.64 -27.88 -2.99
N MET A 21 -12.02 -26.70 -3.48
CA MET A 21 -11.20 -25.91 -4.40
C MET A 21 -9.88 -25.46 -3.74
N LEU A 22 -9.93 -24.92 -2.52
CA LEU A 22 -8.74 -24.47 -1.78
C LEU A 22 -7.80 -25.64 -1.47
N LYS A 23 -8.35 -26.80 -1.10
CA LYS A 23 -7.59 -28.01 -0.78
C LYS A 23 -7.00 -28.68 -2.02
N SER A 24 -7.64 -28.55 -3.17
CA SER A 24 -7.14 -29.12 -4.41
C SER A 24 -5.79 -28.50 -4.80
N SER A 25 -4.78 -29.34 -5.05
CA SER A 25 -3.50 -28.94 -5.67
C SER A 25 -3.67 -28.61 -7.17
N GLY A 26 -4.89 -28.24 -7.58
CA GLY A 26 -5.30 -28.11 -8.97
C GLY A 26 -4.51 -27.04 -9.73
N GLN A 27 -4.25 -27.33 -11.00
CA GLN A 27 -3.56 -26.43 -11.93
C GLN A 27 -4.19 -25.03 -11.95
N ASN A 28 -3.36 -23.99 -12.16
CA ASN A 28 -3.79 -22.58 -12.17
C ASN A 28 -5.03 -22.32 -13.04
N LYS A 29 -5.22 -23.06 -14.14
CA LYS A 29 -6.37 -22.94 -15.05
C LYS A 29 -7.70 -23.26 -14.35
N THR A 30 -7.75 -24.31 -13.52
CA THR A 30 -8.96 -24.72 -12.79
C THR A 30 -9.36 -23.66 -11.76
N ARG A 31 -8.37 -23.12 -11.04
CA ARG A 31 -8.56 -22.06 -10.03
C ARG A 31 -9.04 -20.74 -10.63
N GLN A 32 -8.55 -20.37 -11.81
CA GLN A 32 -9.02 -19.19 -12.53
C GLN A 32 -10.43 -19.38 -13.09
N SER A 33 -10.74 -20.57 -13.62
CA SER A 33 -12.09 -20.89 -14.10
C SER A 33 -13.11 -20.82 -12.96
N PHE A 34 -12.78 -21.40 -11.80
CA PHE A 34 -13.61 -21.32 -10.60
C PHE A 34 -13.88 -19.88 -10.16
N LEU A 35 -12.83 -19.04 -10.11
CA LEU A 35 -12.95 -17.63 -9.77
C LEU A 35 -13.84 -16.86 -10.76
N LYS A 36 -13.69 -17.10 -12.06
CA LYS A 36 -14.52 -16.47 -13.10
C LYS A 36 -15.99 -16.87 -12.99
N LYS A 37 -16.27 -18.13 -12.62
CA LYS A 37 -17.65 -18.62 -12.43
C LYS A 37 -18.32 -18.00 -11.20
N HIS A 38 -17.56 -17.72 -10.13
CA HIS A 38 -18.11 -17.29 -8.85
C HIS A 38 -17.76 -15.85 -8.44
N THR A 39 -17.25 -15.02 -9.36
CA THR A 39 -16.80 -13.65 -9.04
C THR A 39 -17.94 -12.71 -8.65
N LYS A 40 -19.15 -12.99 -9.16
CA LYS A 40 -20.37 -12.24 -8.80
C LYS A 40 -21.16 -12.91 -7.67
N HIS A 41 -20.78 -14.13 -7.28
CA HIS A 41 -21.46 -14.88 -6.24
C HIS A 41 -21.11 -14.33 -4.86
N ILE A 42 -22.11 -14.21 -3.99
CA ILE A 42 -21.92 -13.82 -2.59
C ILE A 42 -21.99 -15.09 -1.77
N PHE A 43 -20.84 -15.51 -1.25
CA PHE A 43 -20.74 -16.64 -0.35
C PHE A 43 -21.22 -16.23 1.05
N PRO A 44 -21.96 -17.10 1.76
CA PRO A 44 -22.30 -16.86 3.15
C PRO A 44 -21.04 -16.97 4.03
N LEU A 45 -21.02 -16.32 5.20
CA LEU A 45 -19.89 -16.45 6.14
C LEU A 45 -19.90 -17.79 6.88
N GLU A 46 -21.07 -18.41 7.01
CA GLU A 46 -21.30 -19.68 7.66
C GLU A 46 -22.50 -20.37 6.99
N ASP A 47 -22.44 -21.69 6.87
CA ASP A 47 -23.54 -22.55 6.49
C ASP A 47 -23.66 -23.74 7.47
N ALA A 48 -24.50 -24.73 7.15
CA ALA A 48 -24.77 -25.85 8.06
C ALA A 48 -23.54 -26.73 8.39
N GLU A 49 -22.49 -26.71 7.57
CA GLU A 49 -21.31 -27.60 7.73
C GLU A 49 -19.98 -26.86 7.71
N CYS A 50 -19.94 -25.61 7.22
CA CYS A 50 -18.73 -24.82 7.01
C CYS A 50 -18.85 -23.38 7.55
N SER A 51 -17.75 -22.83 8.08
CA SER A 51 -17.64 -21.44 8.52
C SER A 51 -16.29 -20.82 8.17
N ILE A 52 -16.27 -19.52 7.87
CA ILE A 52 -15.05 -18.73 7.78
C ILE A 52 -14.67 -18.20 9.16
N LYS A 53 -13.40 -18.38 9.53
CA LYS A 53 -12.82 -17.85 10.77
C LYS A 53 -11.65 -16.94 10.48
N THR A 54 -11.52 -15.89 11.28
CA THR A 54 -10.34 -15.02 11.24
C THR A 54 -9.20 -15.75 11.94
N LYS A 55 -8.09 -15.96 11.23
CA LYS A 55 -6.88 -16.59 11.76
C LYS A 55 -5.90 -15.55 12.30
N ASN A 56 -5.66 -14.48 11.54
CA ASN A 56 -4.73 -13.41 11.93
C ASN A 56 -5.16 -12.07 11.31
N ASP A 57 -4.85 -10.97 11.98
CA ASP A 57 -5.06 -9.60 11.50
C ASP A 57 -3.82 -8.77 11.87
N ASP A 58 -3.07 -8.32 10.86
CA ASP A 58 -1.89 -7.47 11.05
C ASP A 58 -2.21 -5.97 10.84
N GLY A 59 -3.49 -5.61 10.74
CA GLY A 59 -3.99 -4.26 10.47
C GLY A 59 -4.02 -3.89 8.99
N LEU A 60 -3.29 -4.61 8.13
CA LEU A 60 -3.27 -4.40 6.67
C LEU A 60 -3.97 -5.55 5.92
N VAL A 61 -3.75 -6.78 6.36
CA VAL A 61 -4.26 -8.02 5.80
C VAL A 61 -4.89 -8.87 6.90
N ARG A 62 -6.15 -9.26 6.68
CA ARG A 62 -6.84 -10.28 7.47
C ARG A 62 -6.73 -11.61 6.77
N TYR A 63 -6.24 -12.62 7.48
CA TYR A 63 -6.14 -13.99 7.01
C TYR A 63 -7.32 -14.79 7.56
N PHE A 64 -7.95 -15.59 6.70
CA PHE A 64 -9.06 -16.44 7.07
C PHE A 64 -8.77 -17.90 6.81
N THR A 65 -9.31 -18.74 7.68
CA THR A 65 -9.44 -20.18 7.52
C THR A 65 -10.88 -20.51 7.17
N LEU A 66 -11.06 -21.48 6.27
CA LEU A 66 -12.37 -22.08 6.00
C LEU A 66 -12.43 -23.42 6.73
N GLN A 67 -13.30 -23.52 7.72
CA GLN A 67 -13.48 -24.70 8.55
C GLN A 67 -14.75 -25.43 8.14
N CYS A 68 -14.63 -26.69 7.72
CA CYS A 68 -15.76 -27.58 7.42
C CYS A 68 -15.66 -28.82 8.32
N GLY A 69 -16.61 -28.97 9.27
CA GLY A 69 -16.54 -29.96 10.34
C GLY A 69 -15.25 -29.85 11.18
N SER A 70 -14.50 -30.95 11.31
CA SER A 70 -13.22 -31.01 12.04
C SER A 70 -12.01 -30.58 11.21
N ASN A 71 -12.19 -30.24 9.93
CA ASN A 71 -11.09 -29.89 9.04
C ASN A 71 -11.06 -28.39 8.76
N GLU A 72 -9.86 -27.83 8.66
CA GLU A 72 -9.65 -26.44 8.26
C GLU A 72 -8.71 -26.34 7.07
N VAL A 73 -8.94 -25.34 6.22
CA VAL A 73 -8.04 -24.99 5.12
C VAL A 73 -7.74 -23.49 5.15
N GLU A 74 -6.46 -23.18 5.11
CA GLU A 74 -5.96 -21.81 4.94
C GLU A 74 -5.96 -21.43 3.46
N GLY A 75 -5.97 -20.13 3.21
CA GLY A 75 -5.80 -19.62 1.86
C GLY A 75 -6.72 -18.48 1.49
N LEU A 76 -7.44 -17.87 2.45
CA LEU A 76 -8.29 -16.72 2.20
C LEU A 76 -7.70 -15.46 2.82
N ILE A 77 -7.76 -14.34 2.11
CA ILE A 77 -7.30 -13.03 2.63
C ILE A 77 -8.29 -11.91 2.33
N ASN A 78 -8.38 -10.92 3.20
CA ASN A 78 -9.07 -9.65 2.95
C ASN A 78 -8.14 -8.50 3.30
N TYR A 79 -8.06 -7.47 2.47
CA TYR A 79 -7.32 -6.27 2.81
C TYR A 79 -8.19 -5.30 3.59
N ALA A 80 -7.62 -4.62 4.59
CA ALA A 80 -8.32 -3.58 5.35
C ALA A 80 -8.89 -2.47 4.44
N SER A 81 -8.24 -2.23 3.29
CA SER A 81 -8.70 -1.30 2.25
C SER A 81 -10.01 -1.71 1.57
N ASP A 82 -10.37 -2.99 1.60
CA ASP A 82 -11.62 -3.50 1.02
C ASP A 82 -12.86 -3.19 1.88
N GLN A 83 -12.66 -2.90 3.17
CA GLN A 83 -13.76 -2.56 4.10
C GLN A 83 -14.28 -1.13 3.90
N LYS A 84 -13.43 -0.20 3.44
CA LYS A 84 -13.78 1.21 3.24
C LYS A 84 -14.71 1.48 2.04
N LYS A 85 -15.07 0.44 1.27
CA LYS A 85 -15.87 0.54 0.04
C LYS A 85 -17.30 -0.02 0.18
N LEU A 86 -17.75 -0.40 1.38
CA LEU A 86 -18.99 -1.15 1.55
C LEU A 86 -20.01 -0.42 2.44
N LYS A 87 -21.08 0.06 1.78
CA LYS A 87 -22.29 0.64 2.40
C LYS A 87 -23.49 -0.33 2.35
N THR A 88 -23.28 -1.61 2.02
CA THR A 88 -24.37 -2.56 1.76
C THR A 88 -24.56 -3.55 2.90
N LYS A 89 -25.83 -3.72 3.34
CA LYS A 89 -26.33 -4.67 4.35
C LYS A 89 -26.18 -6.16 3.97
N LEU A 90 -25.38 -6.50 2.96
CA LEU A 90 -25.21 -7.89 2.51
C LEU A 90 -24.27 -8.59 3.50
N SER A 91 -24.73 -9.62 4.18
CA SER A 91 -23.91 -10.49 5.02
C SER A 91 -23.28 -11.58 4.14
N GLY A 92 -21.96 -11.55 3.97
CA GLY A 92 -21.27 -12.55 3.14
C GLY A 92 -19.93 -12.07 2.61
N PHE A 93 -19.34 -12.80 1.67
CA PHE A 93 -18.10 -12.40 1.01
C PHE A 93 -18.10 -12.74 -0.48
N GLN A 94 -17.32 -12.01 -1.25
CA GLN A 94 -17.14 -12.24 -2.68
C GLN A 94 -15.70 -12.64 -2.99
N LEU A 95 -15.50 -13.51 -3.97
CA LEU A 95 -14.17 -13.87 -4.45
C LEU A 95 -13.64 -12.79 -5.40
N VAL A 96 -12.38 -12.37 -5.21
CA VAL A 96 -11.79 -11.26 -5.97
C VAL A 96 -10.71 -11.77 -6.92
N ALA A 97 -9.62 -12.31 -6.37
CA ALA A 97 -8.45 -12.68 -7.16
C ALA A 97 -7.53 -13.64 -6.40
N TRP A 98 -6.74 -14.41 -7.15
CA TRP A 98 -5.60 -15.13 -6.57
C TRP A 98 -4.41 -14.19 -6.43
N GLU A 99 -3.82 -14.14 -5.24
CA GLU A 99 -2.68 -13.29 -4.90
C GLU A 99 -1.55 -14.15 -4.30
N LYS A 100 -0.30 -13.75 -4.56
CA LYS A 100 0.88 -14.39 -4.00
C LYS A 100 1.43 -13.50 -2.88
N ILE A 101 1.49 -14.03 -1.66
CA ILE A 101 2.09 -13.38 -0.49
C ILE A 101 3.22 -14.29 0.00
N GLY A 102 4.45 -13.78 -0.05
CA GLY A 102 5.64 -14.61 0.16
C GLY A 102 5.66 -15.80 -0.82
N ASN A 103 5.77 -17.01 -0.28
CA ASN A 103 5.77 -18.25 -1.05
C ASN A 103 4.39 -18.92 -1.17
N GLN A 104 3.36 -18.38 -0.51
CA GLN A 104 2.02 -18.96 -0.49
C GLN A 104 1.07 -18.19 -1.42
N LYS A 105 0.10 -18.90 -2.00
CA LYS A 105 -0.97 -18.31 -2.81
C LYS A 105 -2.24 -18.28 -1.99
N TYR A 106 -2.86 -17.12 -1.95
CA TYR A 106 -4.12 -16.87 -1.26
C TYR A 106 -5.18 -16.44 -2.28
N LEU A 107 -6.42 -16.79 -2.00
CA LEU A 107 -7.59 -16.26 -2.67
C LEU A 107 -8.08 -15.04 -1.87
N ARG A 108 -7.97 -13.87 -2.49
CA ARG A 108 -8.52 -12.65 -1.94
C ARG A 108 -10.04 -12.68 -1.99
N ILE A 109 -10.65 -12.40 -0.85
CA ILE A 109 -12.07 -12.23 -0.66
C ILE A 109 -12.38 -10.79 -0.24
N ARG A 110 -13.58 -10.33 -0.58
CA ARG A 110 -14.14 -9.07 -0.11
C ARG A 110 -15.29 -9.40 0.84
N VAL A 111 -15.10 -9.16 2.13
CA VAL A 111 -16.11 -9.42 3.16
C VAL A 111 -17.07 -8.22 3.26
N HIS A 112 -18.37 -8.50 3.26
CA HIS A 112 -19.47 -7.56 3.40
C HIS A 112 -20.12 -7.74 4.79
N GLY A 113 -20.28 -6.65 5.53
CA GLY A 113 -21.08 -6.63 6.76
C GLY A 113 -20.41 -7.17 8.04
N PHE A 114 -19.09 -7.17 8.16
CA PHE A 114 -18.40 -7.58 9.40
C PHE A 114 -18.29 -6.40 10.38
N GLU A 115 -19.28 -6.21 11.25
CA GLU A 115 -19.06 -5.51 12.52
C GLU A 115 -18.30 -6.47 13.43
N SER A 116 -17.06 -6.12 13.79
CA SER A 116 -16.33 -6.81 14.84
C SER A 116 -17.16 -6.74 16.14
N GLN A 117 -17.84 -7.83 16.49
CA GLN A 117 -18.25 -8.07 17.86
C GLN A 117 -16.98 -8.27 18.69
N VAL A 118 -16.41 -7.17 19.18
CA VAL A 118 -15.53 -7.21 20.34
C VAL A 118 -16.46 -7.20 21.56
N GLY A 119 -16.40 -8.30 22.29
CA GLY A 119 -17.23 -8.60 23.45
C GLY A 119 -17.27 -7.46 24.46
N SER A 120 -18.50 -7.25 24.92
CA SER A 120 -18.89 -6.50 26.11
C SER A 120 -18.02 -6.85 27.33
N ILE A 121 -17.33 -5.85 27.89
CA ILE A 121 -17.02 -5.80 29.32
C ILE A 121 -17.37 -4.39 29.82
N THR A 122 -18.55 -4.33 30.44
CA THR A 122 -19.00 -3.46 31.53
C THR A 122 -18.22 -2.19 31.88
N LYS A 123 -18.91 -1.06 31.69
CA LYS A 123 -19.15 0.05 32.65
C LYS A 123 -18.14 0.21 33.80
N GLU A 124 -17.47 1.36 33.86
CA GLU A 124 -17.79 2.43 34.84
C GLU A 124 -16.89 3.67 34.64
N SER A 125 -17.58 4.79 34.42
CA SER A 125 -17.36 6.14 34.96
C SER A 125 -15.95 6.55 35.41
N LYS A 126 -15.40 7.60 34.78
CA LYS A 126 -15.31 8.96 35.33
C LYS A 126 -14.52 9.87 34.38
N ASP A 127 -14.86 11.16 34.47
CA ASP A 127 -14.34 12.32 33.74
C ASP A 127 -12.83 12.31 33.50
N ILE A 128 -12.38 12.98 32.44
CA ILE A 128 -11.30 14.00 32.43
C ILE A 128 -11.04 14.45 30.98
N VAL A 129 -11.17 15.76 30.76
CA VAL A 129 -10.66 16.55 29.61
C VAL A 129 -9.44 17.34 30.16
N PRO A 130 -8.42 17.70 29.36
CA PRO A 130 -7.26 16.90 28.99
C PRO A 130 -5.94 17.54 29.51
N ILE A 131 -4.80 17.10 28.97
CA ILE A 131 -3.45 17.71 29.07
C ILE A 131 -2.64 17.27 30.29
N ALA A 132 -1.66 16.40 30.05
CA ALA A 132 -0.23 16.74 30.16
C ALA A 132 0.63 15.47 30.06
N LEU A 133 1.55 15.50 29.11
CA LEU A 133 2.72 14.63 29.03
C LEU A 133 3.43 14.54 30.40
N ARG A 134 3.70 13.33 30.88
CA ARG A 134 4.91 13.04 31.68
C ARG A 134 5.38 11.61 31.47
N GLN A 135 6.53 11.54 30.78
CA GLN A 135 7.40 10.39 30.63
C GLN A 135 7.81 9.80 31.98
N LYS A 136 7.98 8.48 32.05
CA LYS A 136 8.98 7.86 32.94
C LYS A 136 10.07 7.22 32.09
N LYS A 137 11.26 7.80 32.18
CA LYS A 137 12.54 7.30 31.68
C LYS A 137 12.93 6.00 32.38
N GLN A 138 13.49 5.03 31.64
CA GLN A 138 14.92 4.71 31.81
C GLN A 138 15.51 3.94 30.61
N LYS A 139 16.49 4.60 29.98
CA LYS A 139 17.71 4.11 29.31
C LYS A 139 17.57 3.06 28.19
N GLU A 140 17.70 3.54 26.95
CA GLU A 140 18.99 3.44 26.25
C GLU A 140 19.15 4.63 25.30
N LYS A 141 20.37 5.16 25.24
CA LYS A 141 20.75 6.26 24.35
C LYS A 141 20.85 5.69 22.95
N ASP A 142 20.04 6.19 22.03
CA ASP A 142 20.55 6.46 20.69
C ASP A 142 19.80 7.64 20.10
N PHE A 143 20.55 8.51 19.45
CA PHE A 143 20.06 9.68 18.74
C PHE A 143 18.85 9.29 17.90
N THR A 144 17.66 9.76 18.27
CA THR A 144 16.57 9.90 17.32
C THR A 144 17.06 10.94 16.31
N LYS A 145 17.72 10.45 15.25
CA LYS A 145 17.94 11.19 14.00
C LYS A 145 16.64 11.94 13.72
N ASP A 146 16.71 13.24 13.45
CA ASP A 146 15.62 13.94 12.76
C ASP A 146 15.22 13.09 11.56
N ILE A 147 14.09 12.39 11.68
CA ILE A 147 13.62 11.51 10.63
C ILE A 147 13.00 12.44 9.59
N ASN A 148 13.63 12.54 8.43
CA ASN A 148 13.06 13.22 7.29
C ASN A 148 11.92 12.35 6.70
N GLU A 149 10.76 12.40 7.35
CA GLU A 149 9.61 11.52 7.10
C GLU A 149 9.12 11.60 5.65
N ASN A 150 9.11 12.80 5.08
CA ASN A 150 8.68 13.03 3.70
C ASN A 150 9.67 12.44 2.69
N LEU A 151 10.97 12.50 2.97
CA LEU A 151 11.99 11.84 2.15
C LEU A 151 11.86 10.31 2.23
N GLN A 152 11.61 9.75 3.42
CA GLN A 152 11.37 8.31 3.57
C GLN A 152 10.11 7.85 2.86
N TYR A 153 9.04 8.65 2.97
CA TYR A 153 7.81 8.43 2.26
C TYR A 153 8.02 8.46 0.75
N PHE A 154 8.72 9.46 0.21
CA PHE A 154 9.05 9.55 -1.21
C PHE A 154 9.86 8.34 -1.70
N LYS A 155 10.92 7.95 -0.97
CA LYS A 155 11.69 6.73 -1.29
C LYS A 155 10.79 5.51 -1.36
N SER A 156 9.85 5.39 -0.42
CA SER A 156 8.90 4.28 -0.44
C SER A 156 7.98 4.28 -1.67
N LEU A 157 7.60 5.45 -2.19
CA LEU A 157 6.85 5.57 -3.44
C LEU A 157 7.71 5.22 -4.67
N ALA A 158 8.95 5.68 -4.69
CA ALA A 158 9.87 5.43 -5.80
C ALA A 158 10.13 3.93 -6.00
N TYR A 159 10.40 3.21 -4.91
CA TYR A 159 10.69 1.77 -4.95
C TYR A 159 9.45 0.87 -4.93
N ASN A 160 8.26 1.38 -4.57
CA ASN A 160 7.03 0.60 -4.51
C ASN A 160 5.91 1.19 -5.38
N SER A 161 5.76 0.65 -6.59
CA SER A 161 4.72 1.04 -7.54
C SER A 161 3.29 0.98 -6.99
N LYS A 162 3.02 0.10 -6.02
CA LYS A 162 1.69 0.00 -5.41
C LYS A 162 1.35 1.21 -4.53
N ARG A 163 2.36 1.82 -3.89
CA ARG A 163 2.18 2.99 -3.02
C ARG A 163 2.01 4.29 -3.80
N ARG A 164 2.37 4.33 -5.09
CA ARG A 164 2.23 5.51 -5.96
C ARG A 164 0.78 5.96 -6.11
N LYS A 165 -0.19 5.06 -5.96
CA LYS A 165 -1.64 5.37 -5.96
C LYS A 165 -2.12 6.05 -4.68
N GLU A 166 -1.33 5.96 -3.61
CA GLU A 166 -1.56 6.58 -2.30
C GLU A 166 -0.72 7.85 -2.12
N ALA A 167 -0.07 8.30 -3.20
CA ALA A 167 0.79 9.46 -3.17
C ALA A 167 -0.01 10.71 -2.82
N VAL A 168 0.38 11.32 -1.70
CA VAL A 168 -0.13 12.63 -1.29
C VAL A 168 0.38 13.67 -2.28
N THR A 169 -0.53 14.50 -2.78
CA THR A 169 -0.18 15.68 -3.60
C THR A 169 0.29 16.81 -2.70
N ASP A 170 1.08 17.74 -3.22
CA ASP A 170 1.59 18.90 -2.49
C ASP A 170 2.54 18.57 -1.34
N LEU A 171 3.18 17.39 -1.39
CA LEU A 171 4.15 16.99 -0.39
C LEU A 171 5.48 17.70 -0.61
N GLU A 172 5.91 18.51 0.35
CA GLU A 172 7.24 19.11 0.38
C GLU A 172 8.27 18.10 0.88
N ILE A 173 9.24 17.77 0.04
CA ILE A 173 10.30 16.81 0.35
C ILE A 173 11.62 17.57 0.42
N PHE A 174 12.31 17.42 1.55
CA PHE A 174 13.65 17.96 1.74
C PHE A 174 14.68 16.88 1.42
N PHE A 175 15.58 17.16 0.50
CA PHE A 175 16.72 16.34 0.09
C PHE A 175 17.95 16.87 0.80
N ASP A 176 18.33 16.21 1.90
CA ASP A 176 19.43 16.58 2.79
C ASP A 176 20.70 15.75 2.50
N LYS A 177 21.70 15.84 3.37
CA LYS A 177 22.96 15.06 3.31
C LYS A 177 22.79 13.54 3.18
N THR A 178 21.64 12.99 3.58
CA THR A 178 21.36 11.54 3.46
C THR A 178 20.84 11.16 2.07
N CYS A 179 20.38 12.15 1.30
CA CYS A 179 19.90 11.99 -0.06
C CYS A 179 20.05 13.30 -0.87
N PRO A 180 21.27 13.79 -1.12
CA PRO A 180 21.47 14.99 -1.92
C PRO A 180 21.09 14.76 -3.38
N LEU A 181 20.85 15.87 -4.10
CA LEU A 181 20.75 15.90 -5.55
C LEU A 181 22.15 16.03 -6.15
N VAL A 182 22.46 15.22 -7.16
CA VAL A 182 23.75 15.20 -7.84
C VAL A 182 23.56 15.72 -9.26
N PHE A 183 24.25 16.81 -9.61
CA PHE A 183 24.14 17.39 -10.94
C PHE A 183 24.66 16.42 -12.03
N LYS A 184 23.88 16.22 -13.08
CA LYS A 184 24.23 15.35 -14.21
C LYS A 184 24.63 16.12 -15.45
N GLU A 185 23.72 16.93 -15.95
CA GLU A 185 23.88 17.63 -17.22
C GLU A 185 22.85 18.74 -17.38
N VAL A 186 23.11 19.61 -18.35
CA VAL A 186 22.16 20.59 -18.84
C VAL A 186 21.36 19.93 -19.97
N ASP A 187 20.05 19.84 -19.80
CA ASP A 187 19.12 19.37 -20.83
C ASP A 187 18.59 20.56 -21.61
N GLN A 188 19.08 20.72 -22.84
CA GLN A 188 18.64 21.74 -23.80
C GLN A 188 17.49 21.25 -24.70
N SER A 189 17.01 20.02 -24.49
CA SER A 189 16.15 19.29 -25.41
C SER A 189 14.66 19.47 -25.15
N PHE A 190 14.25 20.32 -24.20
CA PHE A 190 12.85 20.51 -23.86
C PHE A 190 12.18 21.52 -24.82
N TYR A 191 11.72 21.01 -25.96
CA TYR A 191 10.82 21.70 -26.86
C TYR A 191 9.52 21.99 -26.11
N TRP A 192 9.32 23.23 -25.65
CA TRP A 192 8.09 24.05 -25.76
C TRP A 192 8.34 25.50 -25.30
N ASP A 193 9.23 25.73 -24.31
CA ASP A 193 9.38 27.07 -23.67
C ASP A 193 10.79 27.70 -23.71
N LYS A 194 11.73 27.19 -24.54
CA LYS A 194 13.13 27.69 -24.63
C LYS A 194 13.87 27.80 -23.28
N THR A 195 13.39 27.10 -22.26
CA THR A 195 13.93 27.18 -20.90
C THR A 195 14.98 26.09 -20.73
N ILE A 196 16.20 26.50 -20.38
CA ILE A 196 17.29 25.56 -20.07
C ILE A 196 16.89 24.77 -18.82
N ALA A 197 16.93 23.43 -18.89
CA ALA A 197 16.67 22.56 -17.75
C ALA A 197 17.97 21.94 -17.22
N TYR A 198 18.08 21.82 -15.91
CA TYR A 198 19.20 21.17 -15.24
C TYR A 198 18.73 19.82 -14.71
N THR A 199 19.38 18.74 -15.13
CA THR A 199 19.05 17.38 -14.71
C THR A 199 19.90 16.98 -13.52
N PHE A 200 19.25 16.51 -12.46
CA PHE A 200 19.89 16.00 -11.26
C PHE A 200 19.48 14.56 -11.00
N GLU A 201 20.38 13.78 -10.43
CA GLU A 201 20.09 12.45 -9.87
C GLU A 201 19.83 12.56 -8.37
N ILE A 202 18.77 11.89 -7.90
CA ILE A 202 18.46 11.70 -6.49
C ILE A 202 19.34 10.57 -5.96
N SER A 203 20.39 10.89 -5.21
CA SER A 203 21.42 9.92 -4.80
C SER A 203 20.91 8.68 -4.06
N CYS A 204 19.80 8.78 -3.33
CA CYS A 204 19.22 7.67 -2.56
C CYS A 204 18.10 6.90 -3.31
N VAL A 205 17.75 7.32 -4.52
CA VAL A 205 16.77 6.66 -5.39
C VAL A 205 17.46 6.24 -6.68
N LYS A 206 17.91 4.98 -6.74
CA LYS A 206 18.66 4.42 -7.87
C LYS A 206 17.81 3.41 -8.63
N ASP A 207 18.11 3.20 -9.90
CA ASP A 207 17.50 2.16 -10.74
C ASP A 207 15.96 2.23 -10.80
N THR A 208 15.40 3.43 -10.65
CA THR A 208 13.98 3.71 -10.83
C THR A 208 13.79 4.89 -11.77
N SER A 209 12.60 5.01 -12.36
CA SER A 209 12.26 6.16 -13.21
C SER A 209 12.07 7.47 -12.44
N TYR A 210 12.20 7.44 -11.12
CA TYR A 210 12.14 8.61 -10.22
C TYR A 210 13.53 9.06 -9.75
N SER A 211 14.59 8.44 -10.25
CA SER A 211 15.96 8.79 -9.89
C SER A 211 16.39 10.15 -10.45
N LEU A 212 15.68 10.69 -11.45
CA LEU A 212 16.02 11.95 -12.08
C LEU A 212 14.99 13.03 -11.76
N VAL A 213 15.48 14.24 -11.52
CA VAL A 213 14.67 15.45 -11.43
C VAL A 213 15.21 16.49 -12.40
N LYS A 214 14.31 17.14 -13.13
CA LYS A 214 14.62 18.27 -14.01
C LYS A 214 14.17 19.55 -13.32
N ILE A 215 15.10 20.49 -13.14
CA ILE A 215 14.84 21.78 -12.52
C ILE A 215 15.03 22.86 -13.60
N PRO A 216 14.01 23.68 -13.89
CA PRO A 216 14.14 24.75 -14.86
C PRO A 216 15.11 25.83 -14.35
N GLY A 217 15.91 26.39 -15.25
CA GLY A 217 16.69 27.59 -14.99
C GLY A 217 15.79 28.81 -14.76
N GLY A 218 16.36 29.86 -14.17
CA GLY A 218 15.76 31.18 -14.09
C GLY A 218 15.58 31.83 -15.47
N ARG A 219 15.04 33.05 -15.47
CA ARG A 219 14.78 33.82 -16.72
C ARG A 219 16.05 34.08 -17.55
N ASP A 220 17.21 34.08 -16.91
CA ASP A 220 18.53 34.24 -17.53
C ASP A 220 19.16 32.91 -17.97
N GLY A 221 18.41 31.81 -17.86
CA GLY A 221 18.86 30.46 -18.17
C GLY A 221 19.82 29.88 -17.14
N LYS A 222 20.06 30.56 -16.01
CA LYS A 222 20.97 30.10 -14.96
C LYS A 222 20.24 29.34 -13.86
N LEU A 223 20.96 28.45 -13.19
CA LEU A 223 20.45 27.74 -12.03
C LEU A 223 20.43 28.68 -10.81
N ASN A 224 19.30 28.74 -10.11
CA ASN A 224 19.19 29.48 -8.87
C ASN A 224 19.45 28.57 -7.66
N VAL A 225 20.50 28.88 -6.90
CA VAL A 225 20.87 28.16 -5.67
C VAL A 225 20.96 29.18 -4.54
N SER A 226 20.24 28.94 -3.44
CA SER A 226 20.17 29.86 -2.29
C SER A 226 19.82 31.30 -2.68
N ASN A 227 18.86 31.46 -3.60
CA ASN A 227 18.43 32.75 -4.17
C ASN A 227 19.50 33.51 -4.96
N LYS A 228 20.54 32.83 -5.45
CA LYS A 228 21.57 33.40 -6.32
C LYS A 228 21.67 32.63 -7.63
N ALA A 229 21.77 33.36 -8.73
CA ALA A 229 22.05 32.77 -10.03
C ALA A 229 23.52 32.30 -10.07
N MET A 230 23.71 31.02 -10.36
CA MET A 230 25.02 30.38 -10.42
C MET A 230 25.44 30.08 -11.86
N PRO A 231 26.76 29.99 -12.14
CA PRO A 231 27.24 29.37 -13.36
C PRO A 231 26.79 27.90 -13.44
N ILE A 232 26.95 27.29 -14.62
CA ILE A 232 26.62 25.88 -14.82
C ILE A 232 27.46 25.02 -13.84
N PRO A 233 26.82 24.21 -12.97
CA PRO A 233 27.52 23.35 -12.03
C PRO A 233 28.43 22.33 -12.72
N GLN A 234 29.40 21.81 -11.99
CA GLN A 234 30.21 20.69 -12.49
C GLN A 234 29.46 19.37 -12.32
N LYS A 235 29.58 18.46 -13.30
CA LYS A 235 28.96 17.13 -13.20
C LYS A 235 29.46 16.41 -11.94
N GLY A 236 28.53 15.92 -11.13
CA GLY A 236 28.82 15.30 -9.84
C GLY A 236 28.72 16.24 -8.64
N GLU A 237 28.56 17.55 -8.85
CA GLU A 237 28.35 18.51 -7.77
C GLU A 237 27.02 18.24 -7.05
N THR A 238 27.04 18.32 -5.73
CA THR A 238 25.97 17.97 -4.82
C THR A 238 25.23 19.19 -4.30
N PHE A 239 23.91 19.07 -4.21
CA PHE A 239 23.03 20.13 -3.73
C PHE A 239 21.98 19.54 -2.78
N TYR A 240 21.63 20.29 -1.74
CA TYR A 240 20.40 20.04 -1.02
C TYR A 240 19.23 20.70 -1.75
N ALA A 241 18.04 20.15 -1.56
CA ALA A 241 16.86 20.68 -2.23
C ALA A 241 15.60 20.58 -1.39
N MET A 242 14.68 21.50 -1.61
CA MET A 242 13.28 21.36 -1.21
C MET A 242 12.45 21.29 -2.49
N LEU A 243 11.78 20.16 -2.70
CA LEU A 243 10.94 19.92 -3.87
C LEU A 243 9.51 19.64 -3.45
N ARG A 244 8.54 20.28 -4.09
CA ARG A 244 7.11 20.02 -3.86
C ARG A 244 6.58 19.04 -4.90
N MET A 245 6.25 17.83 -4.46
CA MET A 245 5.71 16.79 -5.32
C MET A 245 4.24 17.09 -5.64
N ARG A 246 3.95 17.41 -6.89
CA ARG A 246 2.59 17.59 -7.38
C ARG A 246 1.86 16.26 -7.50
N LYS A 247 2.52 15.31 -8.14
CA LYS A 247 1.94 14.06 -8.64
C LYS A 247 3.05 13.07 -8.89
N ILE A 248 2.79 11.81 -8.62
CA ILE A 248 3.64 10.70 -9.08
C ILE A 248 2.80 9.77 -9.95
N THR A 249 3.40 9.29 -11.03
CA THR A 249 2.82 8.30 -11.95
C THR A 249 3.64 7.04 -11.91
N ASP A 250 3.31 6.04 -12.72
CA ASP A 250 4.16 4.84 -12.86
C ASP A 250 5.46 5.12 -13.62
N GLU A 251 5.53 6.23 -14.37
CA GLU A 251 6.65 6.58 -15.23
C GLU A 251 7.53 7.68 -14.62
N GLN A 252 6.95 8.70 -13.99
CA GLN A 252 7.75 9.80 -13.41
C GLN A 252 7.05 10.53 -12.26
N ALA A 253 7.84 11.26 -11.47
CA ALA A 253 7.37 12.24 -10.50
C ALA A 253 7.34 13.64 -11.13
N TYR A 254 6.27 14.37 -10.86
CA TYR A 254 6.06 15.75 -11.30
C TYR A 254 6.17 16.68 -10.10
N TRP A 255 6.89 17.77 -10.30
CA TRP A 255 7.29 18.71 -9.27
C TRP A 255 6.81 20.11 -9.66
N ASP A 256 6.23 20.86 -8.72
CA ASP A 256 5.72 22.22 -8.98
C ASP A 256 6.68 23.31 -8.45
N ASP A 257 7.23 23.14 -7.25
CA ASP A 257 8.15 24.10 -6.63
C ASP A 257 9.52 23.48 -6.33
N PHE A 258 10.58 24.29 -6.51
CA PHE A 258 11.98 23.88 -6.34
C PHE A 258 12.76 24.97 -5.62
N LYS A 259 13.54 24.58 -4.60
CA LYS A 259 14.57 25.42 -3.99
C LYS A 259 15.84 24.61 -3.83
N LEU A 260 16.95 25.10 -4.35
CA LEU A 260 18.26 24.48 -4.20
C LEU A 260 19.09 25.22 -3.16
N TYR A 261 19.88 24.47 -2.40
CA TYR A 261 20.82 24.96 -1.41
C TYR A 261 22.18 24.29 -1.61
N TYR A 262 23.24 24.97 -1.21
CA TYR A 262 24.56 24.34 -1.15
C TYR A 262 24.60 23.29 -0.04
N GLU A 263 25.44 22.28 -0.27
CA GLU A 263 25.80 21.28 0.75
C GLU A 263 26.46 21.88 1.99
#